data_AF-A0A836REK9-F1
#
_entry.id   AF-A0A836REK9-F1
#
_cell.length_a   1.000
_cell.length_b   1.000
_cell.length_c   1.000
_cell.angle_alpha   90.00
_cell.angle_beta   90.00
_cell.angle_gamma   90.00
#
_symmetry.space_group_name_H-M   'P 1'
#
loop_
_entity.id
_entity.type
_entity.pdbx_description
1 polymer ?
#
loop_
_entity_poly.entity_id
_entity_poly.type
_entity_poly.pdbx_seq_one_letter_code
_entity_poly.pdbx_strand_id
1 'polypeptide(L)'
;MECGKFPELLRSQSSVLRAELYIRLLYSVLVDADYLDTQRHFDPDLAAARTSKPLDASDLLDRLLRHVAGLSQGSSDSEVSRVRQQVLHACLRAADERPGFFSLTVPTGGGKTLSSMAFALKHAQQHQLRRIIYVLPYLNIIEQNAEVLRDALGPDLVLEHHSLADGLSVEQATASSRTGRGADQEPVETPSHRLAAENWDAPVIVTTTVQFFESCLAHRPARCRKLHRVPRSVVILDECQTLPPGLLEPILSVLQTLVEDYRTTVIFCTATQPAFRRRPALPIGVPPEKLREIAPDPRRLFRSMRRVEVRWPQPGESWSWEQVVTELANQKQALCIVNLRAHATELFTLLRAKSSDDVFHLSTNMCPAH
;
A
#
# COMPACT_ATOMS: atom_id res chain seq x y z
N MET A 1 -17.54 -16.86 17.32
CA MET A 1 -18.33 -16.66 16.08
C MET A 1 -19.60 -17.46 16.27
N GLU A 2 -20.76 -16.81 16.38
CA GLU A 2 -22.04 -17.54 16.34
C GLU A 2 -22.27 -18.00 14.89
N CYS A 3 -22.15 -19.29 14.62
CA CYS A 3 -22.34 -19.92 13.30
C CYS A 3 -23.81 -19.95 12.81
N GLY A 4 -24.70 -19.13 13.37
CA GLY A 4 -26.16 -19.27 13.20
C GLY A 4 -26.75 -18.76 11.87
N LYS A 5 -25.97 -18.12 10.97
CA LYS A 5 -26.51 -17.45 9.76
C LYS A 5 -26.09 -18.04 8.42
N PHE A 6 -25.30 -19.12 8.40
CA PHE A 6 -24.80 -19.71 7.14
C PHE A 6 -25.90 -20.13 6.14
N PRO A 7 -27.06 -20.69 6.56
CA PRO A 7 -28.14 -21.02 5.63
C PRO A 7 -28.82 -19.81 4.98
N GLU A 8 -28.79 -18.64 5.64
CA GLU A 8 -29.37 -17.40 5.11
C GLU A 8 -28.44 -16.74 4.08
N LEU A 9 -27.13 -16.98 4.20
CA LEU A 9 -26.11 -16.51 3.26
C LEU A 9 -26.13 -17.23 1.90
N LEU A 10 -27.05 -18.18 1.62
CA LEU A 10 -27.08 -18.92 0.34
C LEU A 10 -28.27 -18.59 -0.57
N ARG A 11 -29.10 -17.60 -0.24
CA ARG A 11 -30.39 -17.30 -0.91
C ARG A 11 -30.35 -16.33 -2.12
N SER A 12 -29.25 -15.63 -2.43
CA SER A 12 -29.13 -14.74 -3.60
C SER A 12 -27.72 -14.75 -4.20
N GLN A 13 -27.50 -14.27 -5.43
CA GLN A 13 -26.14 -14.19 -6.01
C GLN A 13 -25.16 -13.35 -5.15
N SER A 14 -25.62 -12.22 -4.61
CA SER A 14 -24.85 -11.44 -3.62
C SER A 14 -24.52 -12.30 -2.40
N SER A 15 -25.45 -13.15 -1.97
CA SER A 15 -25.20 -14.07 -0.88
C SER A 15 -24.28 -15.24 -1.30
N VAL A 16 -24.28 -15.71 -2.55
CA VAL A 16 -23.32 -16.71 -3.04
C VAL A 16 -21.88 -16.21 -2.93
N LEU A 17 -21.58 -14.99 -3.39
CA LEU A 17 -20.23 -14.42 -3.27
C LEU A 17 -19.84 -14.15 -1.80
N ARG A 18 -20.78 -13.72 -0.96
CA ARG A 18 -20.55 -13.57 0.49
C ARG A 18 -20.29 -14.90 1.17
N ALA A 19 -21.07 -15.93 0.84
CA ALA A 19 -20.90 -17.29 1.35
C ALA A 19 -19.57 -17.88 0.90
N GLU A 20 -19.17 -17.63 -0.34
CA GLU A 20 -17.87 -18.03 -0.87
C GLU A 20 -16.74 -17.39 -0.05
N LEU A 21 -16.78 -16.08 0.18
CA LEU A 21 -15.76 -15.39 0.99
C LEU A 21 -15.77 -15.86 2.44
N TYR A 22 -16.94 -16.20 2.99
CA TYR A 22 -17.05 -16.78 4.33
C TYR A 22 -16.43 -18.19 4.40
N ILE A 23 -16.68 -19.04 3.40
CA ILE A 23 -16.03 -20.35 3.29
C ILE A 23 -14.51 -20.17 3.20
N ARG A 24 -14.02 -19.20 2.40
CA ARG A 24 -12.60 -18.87 2.32
C ARG A 24 -12.04 -18.40 3.66
N LEU A 25 -12.79 -17.63 4.42
CA LEU A 25 -12.39 -17.18 5.75
C LEU A 25 -12.22 -18.38 6.69
N LEU A 26 -13.18 -19.30 6.74
CA LEU A 26 -13.09 -20.52 7.54
C LEU A 26 -11.92 -21.40 7.09
N TYR A 27 -11.73 -21.53 5.77
CA TYR A 27 -10.60 -22.24 5.19
C TYR A 27 -9.26 -21.60 5.60
N SER A 28 -9.17 -20.26 5.59
CA SER A 28 -7.99 -19.53 6.06
C SER A 28 -7.66 -19.81 7.52
N VAL A 29 -8.66 -19.84 8.40
CA VAL A 29 -8.49 -20.17 9.82
C VAL A 29 -7.99 -21.62 9.98
N LEU A 30 -8.62 -22.56 9.28
CA LEU A 30 -8.26 -23.98 9.36
C LEU A 30 -6.83 -24.21 8.88
N VAL A 31 -6.47 -23.66 7.71
CA VAL A 31 -5.14 -23.78 7.14
C VAL A 31 -4.09 -23.14 8.05
N ASP A 32 -4.35 -21.96 8.61
CA ASP A 32 -3.40 -21.33 9.54
C ASP A 32 -3.20 -22.18 10.80
N ALA A 33 -4.28 -22.72 11.37
CA ALA A 33 -4.20 -23.59 12.54
C ALA A 33 -3.37 -24.85 12.26
N ASP A 34 -3.60 -25.52 11.13
CA ASP A 34 -2.87 -26.73 10.70
C ASP A 34 -1.37 -26.46 10.51
N TYR A 35 -1.02 -25.35 9.86
CA TYR A 35 0.38 -24.95 9.69
C TYR A 35 1.05 -24.63 11.02
N LEU A 36 0.36 -23.92 11.92
CA LEU A 36 0.91 -23.58 13.24
C LEU A 36 1.08 -24.81 14.12
N ASP A 37 0.17 -25.77 14.06
CA ASP A 37 0.27 -27.02 14.82
C ASP A 37 1.42 -27.91 14.30
N THR A 38 1.50 -28.06 12.97
CA THR A 38 2.62 -28.74 12.30
C THR A 38 3.95 -28.10 12.67
N GLN A 39 4.05 -26.76 12.63
CA GLN A 39 5.26 -26.05 13.01
C GLN A 39 5.64 -26.31 14.47
N ARG A 40 4.70 -26.27 15.41
CA ARG A 40 4.97 -26.56 16.83
C ARG A 40 5.49 -27.98 17.06
N HIS A 41 5.03 -28.94 16.26
CA HIS A 41 5.46 -30.33 16.36
C HIS A 41 6.87 -30.55 15.80
N PHE A 42 7.16 -30.02 14.61
CA PHE A 42 8.41 -30.29 13.90
C PHE A 42 9.54 -29.29 14.21
N ASP A 43 9.21 -28.06 14.61
CA ASP A 43 10.17 -26.99 14.89
C ASP A 43 9.69 -26.08 16.05
N PRO A 44 9.79 -26.57 17.30
CA PRO A 44 9.31 -25.83 18.48
C PRO A 44 10.07 -24.53 18.74
N ASP A 45 11.36 -24.46 18.39
CA ASP A 45 12.18 -23.26 18.56
C ASP A 45 11.72 -22.15 17.60
N LEU A 46 11.47 -22.49 16.33
CA LEU A 46 10.89 -21.55 15.36
C LEU A 46 9.46 -21.14 15.75
N ALA A 47 8.67 -22.05 16.32
CA ALA A 47 7.35 -21.73 16.83
C ALA A 47 7.40 -20.72 18.00
N ALA A 48 8.36 -20.89 18.91
CA ALA A 48 8.58 -19.98 20.03
C ALA A 48 9.07 -18.59 19.59
N ALA A 49 9.75 -18.50 18.45
CA ALA A 49 10.20 -17.22 17.86
C ALA A 49 9.07 -16.36 17.27
N ARG A 50 7.84 -16.90 17.12
CA ARG A 50 6.69 -16.12 16.63
C ARG A 50 6.23 -15.11 17.69
N THR A 51 6.33 -13.83 17.37
CA THR A 51 5.94 -12.72 18.26
C THR A 51 4.67 -12.04 17.76
N SER A 52 3.51 -12.63 18.07
CA SER A 52 2.23 -11.98 17.79
C SER A 52 2.05 -10.79 18.72
N LYS A 53 2.07 -9.57 18.18
CA LYS A 53 1.79 -8.34 18.93
C LYS A 53 0.41 -7.79 18.56
N PRO A 54 -0.51 -7.59 19.53
CA PRO A 54 -1.76 -6.92 19.26
C PRO A 54 -1.51 -5.45 18.88
N LEU A 55 -2.47 -4.84 18.17
CA LEU A 55 -2.42 -3.42 17.85
C LEU A 55 -2.69 -2.58 19.11
N ASP A 56 -1.66 -1.90 19.61
CA ASP A 56 -1.82 -0.77 20.53
C ASP A 56 -1.97 0.52 19.71
N ALA A 57 -3.20 0.80 19.29
CA ALA A 57 -3.50 1.92 18.42
C ALA A 57 -3.22 3.28 19.10
N SER A 58 -3.30 3.36 20.44
CA SER A 58 -3.07 4.60 21.18
C SER A 58 -1.57 4.95 21.21
N ASP A 59 -0.72 4.00 21.63
CA ASP A 59 0.73 4.21 21.66
C ASP A 59 1.27 4.51 20.26
N LEU A 60 0.82 3.77 19.24
CA LEU A 60 1.24 3.98 17.87
C LEU A 60 0.79 5.34 17.31
N LEU A 61 -0.42 5.80 17.64
CA LEU A 61 -0.88 7.13 17.24
C LEU A 61 0.00 8.22 17.87
N ASP A 62 0.33 8.10 19.16
CA ASP A 62 1.18 9.06 19.86
C ASP A 62 2.61 9.10 19.30
N ARG A 63 3.17 7.95 18.91
CA ARG A 63 4.47 7.88 18.21
C ARG A 63 4.41 8.57 16.86
N LEU A 64 3.40 8.26 16.05
CA LEU A 64 3.21 8.87 14.74
C LEU A 64 3.06 10.39 14.81
N LEU A 65 2.24 10.90 15.74
CA LEU A 65 2.02 12.34 15.90
C LEU A 65 3.29 13.06 16.37
N ARG A 66 4.09 12.45 17.25
CA ARG A 66 5.41 12.97 17.64
C ARG A 66 6.38 13.01 16.45
N HIS A 67 6.41 11.96 15.65
CA HIS A 67 7.24 11.91 14.44
C HIS A 67 6.85 13.02 13.45
N VAL A 68 5.56 13.19 13.17
CA VAL A 68 5.05 14.26 12.28
C VAL A 68 5.35 15.66 12.81
N ALA A 69 5.24 15.87 14.13
CA ALA A 69 5.62 17.13 14.76
C ALA A 69 7.12 17.42 14.60
N GLY A 70 7.98 16.42 14.76
CA GLY A 70 9.43 16.53 14.56
C GLY A 70 9.80 16.94 13.13
N LEU A 71 9.15 16.34 12.12
CA LEU A 71 9.33 16.72 10.70
C LEU A 71 8.96 18.18 10.42
N SER A 72 8.05 18.76 11.20
CA SER A 72 7.58 20.13 11.01
C SER A 72 8.55 21.17 11.60
N GLN A 73 9.34 20.83 12.63
CA GLN A 73 10.23 21.77 13.33
C GLN A 73 11.43 22.24 12.48
N GLY A 74 11.85 21.48 11.47
CA GLY A 74 12.91 21.87 10.53
C GLY A 74 12.42 22.51 9.23
N SER A 75 11.11 22.60 9.02
CA SER A 75 10.54 23.09 7.76
C SER A 75 10.17 24.57 7.85
N SER A 76 10.62 25.39 6.91
CA SER A 76 10.08 26.74 6.71
C SER A 76 8.56 26.65 6.50
N ASP A 77 7.78 27.56 7.09
CA ASP A 77 6.31 27.67 6.90
C ASP A 77 5.97 27.89 5.42
N SER A 78 5.86 26.78 4.70
CA SER A 78 5.60 26.71 3.28
C SER A 78 4.17 26.29 3.04
N GLU A 79 3.62 26.67 1.89
CA GLU A 79 2.27 26.26 1.48
C GLU A 79 2.07 24.74 1.53
N VAL A 80 3.10 23.95 1.22
CA VAL A 80 3.06 22.48 1.33
C VAL A 80 2.95 22.01 2.77
N SER A 81 3.66 22.64 3.71
CA SER A 81 3.56 22.30 5.13
C SER A 81 2.13 22.52 5.65
N ARG A 82 1.53 23.66 5.28
CA ARG A 82 0.13 23.97 5.63
C ARG A 82 -0.86 22.98 5.02
N VAL A 83 -0.68 22.58 3.77
CA VAL A 83 -1.52 21.56 3.13
C VAL A 83 -1.39 20.22 3.85
N ARG A 84 -0.16 19.78 4.18
CA ARG A 84 0.08 18.54 4.94
C ARG A 84 -0.62 18.56 6.30
N GLN A 85 -0.51 19.66 7.04
CA GLN A 85 -1.20 19.83 8.33
C GLN A 85 -2.73 19.82 8.17
N GLN A 86 -3.26 20.51 7.16
CA GLN A 86 -4.69 20.53 6.87
C GLN A 86 -5.22 19.12 6.57
N VAL A 87 -4.49 18.34 5.77
CA VAL A 87 -4.84 16.95 5.43
C VAL A 87 -4.77 16.06 6.69
N LEU A 88 -3.72 16.18 7.49
CA LEU A 88 -3.58 15.44 8.75
C LEU A 88 -4.76 15.72 9.70
N HIS A 89 -5.11 16.98 9.92
CA HIS A 89 -6.25 17.34 10.77
C HIS A 89 -7.58 16.83 10.21
N ALA A 90 -7.76 16.84 8.88
CA ALA A 90 -8.94 16.27 8.26
C ALA A 90 -9.04 14.75 8.49
N CYS A 91 -7.93 14.03 8.32
CA CYS A 91 -7.80 12.61 8.64
C CYS A 91 -8.13 12.32 10.12
N LEU A 92 -7.56 13.07 11.05
CA LEU A 92 -7.83 12.89 12.48
C LEU A 92 -9.31 13.14 12.83
N ARG A 93 -9.99 14.11 12.21
CA ARG A 93 -11.43 14.34 12.44
C ARG A 93 -12.30 13.23 11.83
N ALA A 94 -12.02 12.84 10.59
CA ALA A 94 -12.81 11.82 9.90
C ALA A 94 -12.68 10.44 10.57
N ALA A 95 -11.60 10.19 11.31
CA ALA A 95 -11.41 8.95 12.06
C ALA A 95 -12.50 8.68 13.13
N ASP A 96 -13.19 9.73 13.61
CA ASP A 96 -14.28 9.60 14.58
C ASP A 96 -15.60 9.09 13.93
N GLU A 97 -15.68 9.09 12.60
CA GLU A 97 -16.84 8.57 11.89
C GLU A 97 -16.97 7.04 12.00
N ARG A 98 -18.18 6.52 11.75
CA ARG A 98 -18.44 5.07 11.73
C ARG A 98 -17.59 4.33 10.68
N PRO A 99 -17.23 3.04 10.91
CA PRO A 99 -16.56 2.20 9.92
C PRO A 99 -17.27 2.16 8.57
N GLY A 100 -16.51 2.01 7.48
CA GLY A 100 -17.07 2.01 6.12
C GLY A 100 -16.04 2.36 5.06
N PHE A 101 -16.52 2.92 3.94
CA PHE A 101 -15.66 3.41 2.88
C PHE A 101 -15.32 4.89 3.06
N PHE A 102 -14.05 5.20 2.83
CA PHE A 102 -13.50 6.54 2.79
C PHE A 102 -12.66 6.74 1.53
N SER A 103 -12.54 7.99 1.12
CA SER A 103 -11.67 8.46 0.04
C SER A 103 -10.75 9.52 0.62
N LEU A 104 -9.47 9.46 0.27
CA LEU A 104 -8.49 10.49 0.59
C LEU A 104 -7.90 11.01 -0.73
N THR A 105 -8.55 12.03 -1.29
CA THR A 105 -8.16 12.64 -2.56
C THR A 105 -7.20 13.81 -2.31
N VAL A 106 -5.90 13.55 -2.37
CA VAL A 106 -4.85 14.50 -2.01
C VAL A 106 -3.74 14.48 -3.06
N PRO A 107 -3.19 15.62 -3.51
CA PRO A 107 -2.14 15.62 -4.52
C PRO A 107 -0.85 15.00 -3.98
N THR A 108 0.03 14.59 -4.89
CA THR A 108 1.37 14.09 -4.54
C THR A 108 2.12 15.12 -3.68
N GLY A 109 2.85 14.63 -2.67
CA GLY A 109 3.52 15.48 -1.69
C GLY A 109 2.61 16.07 -0.59
N GLY A 110 1.29 15.87 -0.64
CA GLY A 110 0.33 16.35 0.37
C GLY A 110 0.27 15.55 1.68
N GLY A 111 1.22 14.64 1.92
CA GLY A 111 1.30 13.89 3.17
C GLY A 111 0.33 12.71 3.31
N LYS A 112 -0.06 12.07 2.19
CA LYS A 112 -1.00 10.93 2.17
C LYS A 112 -0.60 9.79 3.11
N THR A 113 0.66 9.35 3.06
CA THR A 113 1.15 8.20 3.85
C THR A 113 0.91 8.39 5.35
N LEU A 114 1.50 9.43 5.93
CA LEU A 114 1.40 9.70 7.37
C LEU A 114 -0.02 10.10 7.78
N SER A 115 -0.75 10.87 6.95
CA SER A 115 -2.11 11.31 7.29
C SER A 115 -3.12 10.15 7.25
N SER A 116 -3.04 9.28 6.24
CA SER A 116 -3.90 8.08 6.17
C SER A 116 -3.58 7.09 7.29
N MET A 117 -2.30 6.95 7.67
CA MET A 117 -1.92 6.16 8.84
C MET A 117 -2.46 6.77 10.14
N ALA A 118 -2.43 8.11 10.29
CA ALA A 118 -3.00 8.78 11.46
C ALA A 118 -4.52 8.60 11.55
N PHE A 119 -5.23 8.67 10.41
CA PHE A 119 -6.63 8.26 10.36
C PHE A 119 -6.78 6.81 10.84
N ALA A 120 -6.00 5.88 10.29
CA ALA A 120 -6.18 4.45 10.54
C ALA A 120 -5.94 4.09 12.01
N LEU A 121 -4.91 4.65 12.63
CA LEU A 121 -4.60 4.45 14.05
C LEU A 121 -5.69 5.04 14.95
N LYS A 122 -6.07 6.30 14.73
CA LYS A 122 -7.15 6.91 15.52
C LYS A 122 -8.47 6.16 15.33
N HIS A 123 -8.81 5.78 14.11
CA HIS A 123 -10.04 5.04 13.81
C HIS A 123 -10.01 3.64 14.44
N ALA A 124 -8.85 2.96 14.43
CA ALA A 124 -8.68 1.69 15.09
C ALA A 124 -8.83 1.79 16.61
N GLN A 125 -8.30 2.85 17.23
CA GLN A 125 -8.47 3.16 18.65
C GLN A 125 -9.96 3.35 18.99
N GLN A 126 -10.68 4.20 18.24
CA GLN A 126 -12.08 4.51 18.50
C GLN A 126 -13.01 3.31 18.33
N HIS A 127 -12.76 2.47 17.31
CA HIS A 127 -13.65 1.36 16.94
C HIS A 127 -13.13 -0.02 17.33
N GLN A 128 -12.05 -0.07 18.15
CA GLN A 128 -11.40 -1.31 18.61
C GLN A 128 -11.06 -2.26 17.45
N LEU A 129 -10.48 -1.71 16.39
CA LEU A 129 -9.99 -2.51 15.26
C LEU A 129 -8.65 -3.14 15.64
N ARG A 130 -8.35 -4.29 15.03
CA ARG A 130 -7.27 -5.18 15.45
C ARG A 130 -5.96 -4.94 14.70
N ARG A 131 -6.01 -4.23 13.57
CA ARG A 131 -4.90 -4.17 12.62
C ARG A 131 -5.06 -3.04 11.60
N ILE A 132 -3.94 -2.60 11.05
CA ILE A 132 -3.87 -1.74 9.86
C ILE A 132 -3.15 -2.50 8.74
N ILE A 133 -3.71 -2.46 7.54
CA ILE A 133 -3.14 -3.07 6.32
C ILE A 133 -2.97 -1.96 5.28
N TYR A 134 -1.73 -1.54 5.04
CA TYR A 134 -1.34 -0.55 4.06
C TYR A 134 -0.97 -1.27 2.75
N VAL A 135 -1.71 -0.99 1.69
CA VAL A 135 -1.64 -1.71 0.41
C VAL A 135 -1.18 -0.75 -0.68
N LEU A 136 -0.09 -1.10 -1.37
CA LEU A 136 0.59 -0.28 -2.37
C LEU A 136 0.76 -1.05 -3.70
N PRO A 137 0.76 -0.38 -4.86
CA PRO A 137 0.83 -1.09 -6.14
C PRO A 137 2.24 -1.46 -6.61
N TYR A 138 3.27 -0.68 -6.25
CA TYR A 138 4.64 -0.86 -6.75
C TYR A 138 5.62 -1.17 -5.62
N LEU A 139 6.55 -2.10 -5.88
CA LEU A 139 7.54 -2.57 -4.91
C LEU A 139 8.47 -1.45 -4.42
N ASN A 140 8.97 -0.63 -5.34
CA ASN A 140 9.88 0.49 -5.02
C ASN A 140 9.25 1.54 -4.09
N ILE A 141 7.92 1.70 -4.12
CA ILE A 141 7.22 2.61 -3.21
C ILE A 141 6.93 1.92 -1.87
N ILE A 142 6.86 0.59 -1.83
CA ILE A 142 6.64 -0.19 -0.61
C ILE A 142 7.82 -0.04 0.34
N GLU A 143 9.05 -0.26 -0.14
CA GLU A 143 10.26 -0.18 0.69
C GLU A 143 10.38 1.21 1.33
N GLN A 144 10.23 2.27 0.52
CA GLN A 144 10.26 3.66 1.00
C GLN A 144 9.15 3.96 2.02
N ASN A 145 7.91 3.56 1.75
CA ASN A 145 6.81 3.80 2.67
C ASN A 145 6.93 2.95 3.94
N ALA A 146 7.44 1.72 3.84
CA ALA A 146 7.66 0.85 4.99
C ALA A 146 8.73 1.44 5.91
N GLU A 147 9.83 1.96 5.35
CA GLU A 147 10.88 2.66 6.12
C GLU A 147 10.33 3.88 6.86
N VAL A 148 9.59 4.77 6.17
CA VAL A 148 8.93 5.93 6.80
C VAL A 148 7.99 5.50 7.94
N LEU A 149 7.27 4.39 7.78
CA LEU A 149 6.38 3.88 8.82
C LEU A 149 7.16 3.22 9.97
N ARG A 150 8.28 2.53 9.71
CA ARG A 150 9.15 1.98 10.75
C ARG A 150 9.77 3.10 11.59
N ASP A 151 10.22 4.18 10.96
CA ASP A 151 10.74 5.36 11.66
C ASP A 151 9.68 6.04 12.53
N ALA A 152 8.43 6.05 12.07
CA ALA A 152 7.32 6.68 12.78
C ALA A 152 6.73 5.83 13.90
N LEU A 153 6.68 4.50 13.74
CA LEU A 153 5.93 3.59 14.62
C LEU A 153 6.84 2.67 15.46
N GLY A 154 8.03 2.38 14.96
CA GLY A 154 8.99 1.41 15.49
C GLY A 154 9.13 0.18 14.57
N PRO A 155 10.36 -0.35 14.41
CA PRO A 155 10.66 -1.39 13.41
C PRO A 155 9.92 -2.70 13.63
N ASP A 156 9.77 -3.15 14.89
CA ASP A 156 9.18 -4.46 15.24
C ASP A 156 7.66 -4.56 15.05
N LEU A 157 6.99 -3.47 14.65
CA LEU A 157 5.53 -3.39 14.56
C LEU A 157 5.03 -3.30 13.11
N VAL A 158 5.94 -3.04 12.17
CA VAL A 158 5.66 -2.87 10.75
C VAL A 158 6.19 -4.08 9.99
N LEU A 159 5.27 -4.93 9.54
CA LEU A 159 5.57 -6.07 8.69
C LEU A 159 5.50 -5.64 7.22
N GLU A 160 6.62 -5.71 6.52
CA GLU A 160 6.69 -5.53 5.08
C GLU A 160 6.56 -6.88 4.37
N HIS A 161 5.65 -6.98 3.38
CA HIS A 161 5.39 -8.22 2.66
C HIS A 161 5.19 -7.95 1.17
N HIS A 162 6.19 -8.32 0.38
CA HIS A 162 6.12 -8.36 -1.09
C HIS A 162 6.92 -9.53 -1.67
N SER A 163 6.75 -9.80 -2.97
CA SER A 163 7.32 -10.98 -3.64
C SER A 163 8.85 -11.09 -3.63
N LEU A 164 9.58 -9.99 -3.37
CA LEU A 164 11.05 -10.05 -3.18
C LEU A 164 11.41 -10.52 -1.76
N ALA A 165 10.61 -10.15 -0.76
CA ALA A 165 10.73 -10.68 0.61
C ALA A 165 10.37 -12.17 0.71
N ASP A 166 9.48 -12.66 -0.17
CA ASP A 166 9.13 -14.10 -0.26
C ASP A 166 10.28 -14.98 -0.84
N GLY A 167 11.29 -14.38 -1.50
CA GLY A 167 12.36 -15.08 -2.22
C GLY A 167 13.48 -15.67 -1.36
N LEU A 168 13.51 -15.34 -0.06
CA LEU A 168 14.49 -15.85 0.90
C LEU A 168 13.92 -17.07 1.64
N SER A 169 13.55 -18.11 0.88
CA SER A 169 13.07 -19.37 1.43
C SER A 169 14.19 -20.13 2.18
N VAL A 170 13.75 -20.96 3.13
CA VAL A 170 14.52 -21.69 4.18
C VAL A 170 15.76 -22.44 3.68
N GLU A 171 15.84 -22.77 2.39
CA GLU A 171 16.94 -23.56 1.81
C GLU A 171 18.28 -22.79 1.74
N GLN A 172 18.25 -21.45 1.69
CA GLN A 172 19.50 -20.67 1.57
C GLN A 172 20.14 -20.30 2.92
N ALA A 173 19.41 -20.39 4.04
CA ALA A 173 19.93 -20.07 5.38
C ALA A 173 20.86 -21.17 5.95
N THR A 174 20.68 -22.41 5.52
CA THR A 174 21.56 -23.53 5.91
C THR A 174 22.88 -23.57 5.12
N ALA A 175 22.94 -22.85 3.98
CA ALA A 175 24.14 -22.71 3.15
C ALA A 175 24.96 -21.46 3.50
N SER A 176 24.31 -20.34 3.83
CA SER A 176 24.96 -19.06 4.12
C SER A 176 25.58 -18.96 5.53
N SER A 177 25.25 -19.87 6.44
CA SER A 177 25.87 -19.98 7.77
C SER A 177 27.27 -20.63 7.76
N ARG A 178 27.81 -21.03 6.57
CA ARG A 178 29.14 -21.67 6.46
C ARG A 178 30.19 -20.94 5.64
N THR A 179 29.90 -19.79 5.03
CA THR A 179 30.92 -19.05 4.27
C THR A 179 30.94 -17.59 4.70
N GLY A 180 31.79 -17.26 5.67
CA GLY A 180 32.09 -15.88 6.02
C GLY A 180 32.81 -15.17 4.88
N ARG A 181 32.14 -14.22 4.22
CA ARG A 181 32.76 -13.13 3.46
C ARG A 181 31.87 -11.89 3.44
N GLY A 182 32.44 -10.78 3.94
CA GLY A 182 32.35 -9.45 3.33
C GLY A 182 31.06 -8.67 3.49
N ALA A 183 31.17 -7.55 4.21
CA ALA A 183 30.17 -6.52 4.43
C ALA A 183 29.49 -5.99 3.15
N ASP A 184 28.16 -6.00 3.16
CA ASP A 184 27.29 -4.83 2.91
C ASP A 184 26.05 -5.04 3.77
N GLN A 185 25.72 -4.04 4.60
CA GLN A 185 24.64 -4.14 5.59
C GLN A 185 23.28 -4.00 4.90
N GLU A 186 22.77 -5.09 4.32
CA GLU A 186 21.32 -5.21 4.13
C GLU A 186 20.65 -5.48 5.49
N PRO A 187 19.45 -4.93 5.77
CA PRO A 187 18.74 -5.23 7.00
C PRO A 187 18.45 -6.72 7.02
N VAL A 188 19.13 -7.46 7.89
CA VAL A 188 18.91 -8.89 8.07
C VAL A 188 17.45 -9.08 8.52
N GLU A 189 16.59 -9.53 7.62
CA GLU A 189 15.23 -9.94 7.96
C GLU A 189 15.30 -10.97 9.08
N THR A 190 14.75 -10.63 10.25
CA THR A 190 14.74 -11.55 11.38
C THR A 190 13.80 -12.72 11.08
N PRO A 191 14.10 -13.94 11.57
CA PRO A 191 13.21 -15.09 11.41
C PRO A 191 11.77 -14.81 11.85
N SER A 192 11.57 -13.97 12.87
CA SER A 192 10.25 -13.54 13.34
C SER A 192 9.47 -12.72 12.30
N HIS A 193 10.12 -11.84 11.53
CA HIS A 193 9.50 -11.08 10.45
C HIS A 193 9.01 -11.99 9.32
N ARG A 194 9.82 -12.97 8.91
CA ARG A 194 9.42 -13.95 7.88
C ARG A 194 8.23 -14.79 8.33
N LEU A 195 8.26 -15.27 9.57
CA LEU A 195 7.14 -16.01 10.14
C LEU A 195 5.86 -15.16 10.17
N ALA A 196 5.95 -13.91 10.61
CA ALA A 196 4.81 -12.99 10.62
C ALA A 196 4.26 -12.71 9.20
N ALA A 197 5.12 -12.74 8.17
CA ALA A 197 4.72 -12.59 6.77
C ALA A 197 3.79 -13.71 6.29
N GLU A 198 4.01 -14.96 6.71
CA GLU A 198 3.25 -16.13 6.26
C GLU A 198 1.75 -16.03 6.53
N ASN A 199 1.39 -15.47 7.69
CA ASN A 199 0.01 -15.39 8.16
C ASN A 199 -0.42 -13.99 8.60
N TRP A 200 0.35 -12.96 8.26
CA TRP A 200 0.03 -11.56 8.56
C TRP A 200 -0.14 -11.27 10.07
N ASP A 201 0.80 -11.79 10.87
CA ASP A 201 0.77 -11.71 12.32
C ASP A 201 1.51 -10.50 12.89
N ALA A 202 1.16 -9.31 12.40
CA ALA A 202 1.67 -8.02 12.88
C ALA A 202 0.54 -6.98 13.02
N PRO A 203 0.70 -5.94 13.85
CA PRO A 203 -0.33 -4.91 14.04
C PRO A 203 -0.44 -3.95 12.85
N VAL A 204 0.67 -3.67 12.16
CA VAL A 204 0.71 -2.89 10.92
C VAL A 204 1.37 -3.72 9.82
N ILE A 205 0.67 -3.87 8.70
CA ILE A 205 1.14 -4.66 7.56
C ILE A 205 1.25 -3.74 6.37
N VAL A 206 2.41 -3.71 5.71
CA VAL A 206 2.64 -3.02 4.45
C VAL A 206 2.81 -4.08 3.37
N THR A 207 1.94 -4.09 2.37
CA THR A 207 1.92 -5.15 1.36
C THR A 207 1.54 -4.63 -0.02
N THR A 208 1.63 -5.49 -1.04
CA THR A 208 1.24 -5.14 -2.40
C THR A 208 -0.26 -5.33 -2.63
N THR A 209 -0.81 -4.59 -3.60
CA THR A 209 -2.15 -4.84 -4.16
C THR A 209 -2.34 -6.29 -4.54
N VAL A 210 -1.35 -6.89 -5.21
CA VAL A 210 -1.41 -8.30 -5.64
C VAL A 210 -1.50 -9.22 -4.44
N GLN A 211 -0.60 -9.09 -3.46
CA GLN A 211 -0.59 -9.92 -2.25
C GLN A 211 -1.89 -9.77 -1.45
N PHE A 212 -2.44 -8.56 -1.38
CA PHE A 212 -3.69 -8.32 -0.67
C PHE A 212 -4.87 -9.06 -1.31
N PHE A 213 -5.07 -8.92 -2.62
CA PHE A 213 -6.17 -9.57 -3.30
C PHE A 213 -5.93 -11.07 -3.52
N GLU A 214 -4.69 -11.53 -3.68
CA GLU A 214 -4.37 -12.95 -3.67
C GLU A 214 -4.69 -13.58 -2.31
N SER A 215 -4.48 -12.88 -1.20
CA SER A 215 -4.89 -13.35 0.12
C SER A 215 -6.40 -13.56 0.21
N CYS A 216 -7.19 -12.77 -0.52
CA CYS A 216 -8.65 -12.85 -0.53
C CYS A 216 -9.19 -13.86 -1.56
N LEU A 217 -8.52 -14.04 -2.71
CA LEU A 217 -9.08 -14.68 -3.90
C LEU A 217 -8.26 -15.86 -4.44
N ALA A 218 -7.07 -16.15 -3.91
CA ALA A 218 -6.25 -17.28 -4.38
C ALA A 218 -6.90 -18.65 -4.05
N HIS A 219 -6.39 -19.70 -4.69
CA HIS A 219 -6.82 -21.09 -4.45
C HIS A 219 -5.73 -21.95 -3.80
N ARG A 220 -4.58 -21.34 -3.42
CA ARG A 220 -3.45 -22.05 -2.80
C ARG A 220 -3.46 -21.85 -1.28
N PRO A 221 -3.29 -22.92 -0.47
CA PRO A 221 -3.36 -22.85 0.99
C PRO A 221 -2.49 -21.73 1.58
N ALA A 222 -1.21 -21.69 1.18
CA ALA A 222 -0.23 -20.70 1.67
C ALA A 222 -0.67 -19.25 1.45
N ARG A 223 -1.35 -18.95 0.34
CA ARG A 223 -1.84 -17.59 0.05
C ARG A 223 -3.11 -17.27 0.84
N CYS A 224 -4.03 -18.24 0.95
CA CYS A 224 -5.28 -18.08 1.69
C CYS A 224 -5.07 -17.92 3.20
N ARG A 225 -3.93 -18.36 3.75
CA ARG A 225 -3.59 -18.34 5.17
C ARG A 225 -3.72 -16.95 5.82
N LYS A 226 -3.64 -15.87 5.04
CA LYS A 226 -3.66 -14.47 5.52
C LYS A 226 -5.07 -13.88 5.72
N LEU A 227 -6.09 -14.40 5.03
CA LEU A 227 -7.43 -13.79 5.00
C LEU A 227 -8.07 -13.63 6.39
N HIS A 228 -7.89 -14.58 7.30
CA HIS A 228 -8.46 -14.51 8.65
C HIS A 228 -7.92 -13.34 9.50
N ARG A 229 -6.84 -12.70 9.06
CA ARG A 229 -6.27 -11.49 9.68
C ARG A 229 -6.89 -10.18 9.17
N VAL A 230 -7.70 -10.21 8.10
CA VAL A 230 -8.33 -9.02 7.51
C VAL A 230 -9.55 -8.49 8.31
N PRO A 231 -10.46 -9.31 8.86
CA PRO A 231 -11.64 -8.78 9.57
C PRO A 231 -11.28 -7.85 10.72
N ARG A 232 -12.11 -6.81 10.94
CA ARG A 232 -11.87 -5.74 11.93
C ARG A 232 -10.51 -5.04 11.75
N SER A 233 -10.16 -4.67 10.52
CA SER A 233 -8.95 -3.89 10.22
C SER A 233 -9.28 -2.57 9.51
N VAL A 234 -8.30 -1.68 9.44
CA VAL A 234 -8.30 -0.58 8.47
C VAL A 234 -7.43 -0.98 7.29
N VAL A 235 -8.00 -1.02 6.09
CA VAL A 235 -7.27 -1.27 4.84
C VAL A 235 -7.10 0.05 4.09
N ILE A 236 -5.85 0.47 3.90
CA ILE A 236 -5.49 1.66 3.12
C ILE A 236 -5.04 1.18 1.75
N LEU A 237 -5.82 1.48 0.71
CA LEU A 237 -5.46 1.22 -0.69
C LEU A 237 -4.85 2.49 -1.25
N ASP A 238 -3.52 2.55 -1.30
CA ASP A 238 -2.79 3.69 -1.84
C ASP A 238 -2.58 3.58 -3.35
N GLU A 239 -2.56 4.74 -3.99
CA GLU A 239 -2.60 4.89 -5.45
C GLU A 239 -3.63 3.96 -6.10
N CYS A 240 -4.82 3.90 -5.52
CA CYS A 240 -5.84 2.93 -5.87
C CYS A 240 -6.35 3.04 -7.33
N GLN A 241 -6.05 4.13 -8.04
CA GLN A 241 -6.29 4.25 -9.49
C GLN A 241 -5.45 3.28 -10.35
N THR A 242 -4.43 2.65 -9.77
CA THR A 242 -3.60 1.64 -10.44
C THR A 242 -4.24 0.25 -10.51
N LEU A 243 -5.38 0.05 -9.83
CA LEU A 243 -6.10 -1.22 -9.87
C LEU A 243 -6.52 -1.57 -11.31
N PRO A 244 -6.32 -2.83 -11.76
CA PRO A 244 -6.59 -3.22 -13.12
C PRO A 244 -8.11 -3.15 -13.43
N PRO A 245 -8.53 -2.38 -14.46
CA PRO A 245 -9.95 -2.18 -14.78
C PRO A 245 -10.74 -3.48 -14.95
N GLY A 246 -10.13 -4.50 -15.55
CA GLY A 246 -10.75 -5.81 -15.78
C GLY A 246 -11.00 -6.65 -14.52
N LEU A 247 -10.43 -6.28 -13.37
CA LEU A 247 -10.64 -6.97 -12.09
C LEU A 247 -11.41 -6.12 -11.06
N LEU A 248 -11.93 -4.94 -11.45
CA LEU A 248 -12.60 -4.05 -10.51
C LEU A 248 -13.86 -4.65 -9.91
N GLU A 249 -14.62 -5.43 -10.68
CA GLU A 249 -15.84 -6.08 -10.19
C GLU A 249 -15.56 -7.06 -9.04
N PRO A 250 -14.69 -8.08 -9.18
CA PRO A 250 -14.36 -8.96 -8.06
C PRO A 250 -13.69 -8.22 -6.91
N ILE A 251 -12.81 -7.24 -7.18
CA ILE A 251 -12.15 -6.44 -6.14
C ILE A 251 -13.18 -5.68 -5.30
N LEU A 252 -14.07 -4.92 -5.94
CA LEU A 252 -15.05 -4.10 -5.23
C LEU A 252 -16.09 -4.96 -4.51
N SER A 253 -16.45 -6.12 -5.06
CA SER A 253 -17.31 -7.11 -4.39
C SER A 253 -16.70 -7.63 -3.07
N VAL A 254 -15.42 -8.00 -3.09
CA VAL A 254 -14.69 -8.41 -1.89
C VAL A 254 -14.63 -7.26 -0.88
N LEU A 255 -14.23 -6.06 -1.30
CA LEU A 255 -14.13 -4.91 -0.41
C LEU A 255 -15.48 -4.55 0.21
N GLN A 256 -16.57 -4.61 -0.56
CA GLN A 256 -17.92 -4.38 -0.05
C GLN A 256 -18.29 -5.40 1.03
N THR A 257 -17.98 -6.67 0.80
CA THR A 257 -18.23 -7.73 1.78
C THR A 257 -17.38 -7.55 3.04
N LEU A 258 -16.09 -7.21 2.89
CA LEU A 258 -15.20 -6.89 4.02
C LEU A 258 -15.75 -5.75 4.89
N VAL A 259 -16.26 -4.69 4.26
CA VAL A 259 -16.85 -3.56 4.98
C VAL A 259 -18.16 -3.94 5.66
N GLU A 260 -19.09 -4.58 4.95
CA GLU A 260 -20.45 -4.82 5.43
C GLU A 260 -20.52 -5.97 6.46
N ASP A 261 -19.78 -7.06 6.23
CA ASP A 261 -19.93 -8.29 7.00
C ASP A 261 -18.76 -8.54 7.98
N TYR A 262 -17.58 -7.95 7.72
CA TYR A 262 -16.36 -8.21 8.51
C TYR A 262 -15.83 -7.00 9.31
N ARG A 263 -16.60 -5.90 9.37
CA ARG A 263 -16.28 -4.67 10.10
C ARG A 263 -14.91 -4.07 9.72
N THR A 264 -14.54 -4.20 8.45
CA THR A 264 -13.34 -3.55 7.91
C THR A 264 -13.66 -2.12 7.50
N THR A 265 -12.71 -1.20 7.70
CA THR A 265 -12.76 0.14 7.10
C THR A 265 -11.81 0.19 5.93
N VAL A 266 -12.24 0.74 4.79
CA VAL A 266 -11.42 0.85 3.59
C VAL A 266 -11.22 2.32 3.25
N ILE A 267 -9.96 2.73 3.05
CA ILE A 267 -9.60 4.07 2.59
C ILE A 267 -9.01 3.95 1.20
N PHE A 268 -9.60 4.61 0.23
CA PHE A 268 -9.04 4.78 -1.10
C PHE A 268 -8.20 6.05 -1.14
N CYS A 269 -6.88 5.92 -1.11
CA CYS A 269 -5.97 7.05 -1.27
C CYS A 269 -5.63 7.23 -2.75
N THR A 270 -5.73 8.46 -3.26
CA THR A 270 -5.43 8.77 -4.67
C THR A 270 -5.01 10.22 -4.87
N ALA A 271 -4.15 10.44 -5.87
CA ALA A 271 -3.84 11.78 -6.39
C ALA A 271 -4.77 12.20 -7.54
N THR A 272 -5.87 11.49 -7.78
CA THR A 272 -6.82 11.79 -8.86
C THR A 272 -8.26 11.77 -8.34
N GLN A 273 -9.27 11.98 -9.20
CA GLN A 273 -10.69 12.06 -8.79
C GLN A 273 -11.11 10.91 -7.85
N PRO A 274 -12.15 11.11 -7.00
CA PRO A 274 -12.52 10.15 -5.97
C PRO A 274 -12.64 8.74 -6.53
N ALA A 275 -11.77 7.86 -6.07
CA ALA A 275 -11.63 6.54 -6.66
C ALA A 275 -12.87 5.70 -6.36
N PHE A 276 -13.28 4.91 -7.36
CA PHE A 276 -14.34 3.92 -7.27
C PHE A 276 -15.72 4.43 -6.84
N ARG A 277 -15.97 5.74 -6.88
CA ARG A 277 -17.33 6.27 -6.74
C ARG A 277 -18.22 5.73 -7.86
N ARG A 278 -19.41 5.21 -7.49
CA ARG A 278 -20.41 4.73 -8.44
C ARG A 278 -20.80 5.82 -9.43
N ARG A 279 -20.77 5.48 -10.71
CA ARG A 279 -21.15 6.34 -11.85
C ARG A 279 -21.57 5.47 -13.03
N PRO A 280 -22.22 6.01 -14.08
CA PRO A 280 -22.62 5.20 -15.25
C PRO A 280 -21.48 4.39 -15.87
N ALA A 281 -20.25 4.96 -15.90
CA ALA A 281 -19.05 4.29 -16.38
C ALA A 281 -18.42 3.28 -15.39
N LEU A 282 -18.91 3.21 -14.15
CA LEU A 282 -18.51 2.25 -13.13
C LEU A 282 -19.72 1.90 -12.23
N PRO A 283 -20.68 1.09 -12.72
CA PRO A 283 -21.91 0.77 -11.99
C PRO A 283 -21.66 0.02 -10.67
N ILE A 284 -20.61 -0.80 -10.63
CA ILE A 284 -20.19 -1.57 -9.46
C ILE A 284 -19.49 -0.72 -8.38
N GLY A 285 -19.21 0.56 -8.67
CA GLY A 285 -18.56 1.46 -7.74
C GLY A 285 -19.31 1.60 -6.40
N VAL A 286 -18.60 2.11 -5.41
CA VAL A 286 -19.14 2.39 -4.07
C VAL A 286 -20.21 3.49 -4.20
N PRO A 287 -21.42 3.27 -3.67
CA PRO A 287 -22.46 4.29 -3.69
C PRO A 287 -21.99 5.60 -3.05
N PRO A 288 -22.31 6.78 -3.62
CA PRO A 288 -21.84 8.07 -3.09
C PRO A 288 -22.16 8.31 -1.62
N GLU A 289 -23.29 7.81 -1.13
CA GLU A 289 -23.72 7.90 0.26
C GLU A 289 -22.92 7.00 1.23
N LYS A 290 -22.21 6.01 0.68
CA LYS A 290 -21.32 5.11 1.44
C LYS A 290 -19.85 5.53 1.38
N LEU A 291 -19.45 6.35 0.39
CA LEU A 291 -18.07 6.79 0.19
C LEU A 291 -17.87 8.22 0.72
N ARG A 292 -17.12 8.35 1.82
CA ARG A 292 -16.88 9.65 2.47
C ARG A 292 -15.52 10.21 2.11
N GLU A 293 -15.51 11.42 1.54
CA GLU A 293 -14.27 12.12 1.25
C GLU A 293 -13.72 12.76 2.51
N ILE A 294 -12.47 12.41 2.86
CA ILE A 294 -11.76 12.93 4.04
C ILE A 294 -11.19 14.32 3.72
N ALA A 295 -10.66 14.53 2.52
CA ALA A 295 -10.06 15.80 2.16
C ALA A 295 -11.16 16.88 2.01
N PRO A 296 -11.05 18.05 2.68
CA PRO A 296 -12.15 19.01 2.78
C PRO A 296 -12.51 19.69 1.43
N ASP A 297 -11.51 19.99 0.62
CA ASP A 297 -11.69 20.51 -0.75
C ASP A 297 -10.53 20.03 -1.62
N PRO A 298 -10.63 18.82 -2.20
CA PRO A 298 -9.55 18.26 -3.01
C PRO A 298 -9.15 19.20 -4.15
N ARG A 299 -10.10 19.84 -4.82
CA ARG A 299 -9.82 20.73 -5.97
C ARG A 299 -8.94 21.90 -5.55
N ARG A 300 -9.20 22.50 -4.39
CA ARG A 300 -8.36 23.57 -3.84
C ARG A 300 -6.97 23.07 -3.43
N LEU A 301 -6.87 21.86 -2.87
CA LEU A 301 -5.58 21.24 -2.56
C LEU A 301 -4.73 21.03 -3.83
N PHE A 302 -5.34 20.55 -4.92
CA PHE A 302 -4.64 20.42 -6.22
C PHE A 302 -4.19 21.76 -6.80
N ARG A 303 -5.02 22.81 -6.65
CA ARG A 303 -4.67 24.16 -7.15
C ARG A 303 -3.53 24.79 -6.36
N SER A 304 -3.55 24.71 -5.03
CA SER A 304 -2.50 25.27 -4.15
C SER A 304 -1.16 24.56 -4.32
N MET A 305 -1.17 23.25 -4.58
CA MET A 305 0.07 22.49 -4.83
C MET A 305 0.47 22.42 -6.31
N ARG A 306 -0.22 23.16 -7.20
CA ARG A 306 0.12 23.16 -8.62
C ARG A 306 1.45 23.87 -8.84
N ARG A 307 2.48 23.10 -9.16
CA ARG A 307 3.83 23.58 -9.52
C ARG A 307 4.17 23.37 -11.00
N VAL A 308 3.22 22.84 -11.77
CA VAL A 308 3.43 22.43 -13.16
C VAL A 308 2.63 23.33 -14.10
N GLU A 309 3.34 23.93 -15.05
CA GLU A 309 2.79 24.51 -16.26
C GLU A 309 2.79 23.44 -17.35
N VAL A 310 1.62 23.13 -17.90
CA VAL A 310 1.48 22.14 -18.97
C VAL A 310 1.45 22.89 -20.29
N ARG A 311 2.42 22.61 -21.16
CA ARG A 311 2.47 23.11 -22.53
C ARG A 311 2.19 21.95 -23.46
N TRP A 312 1.08 22.04 -24.19
CA TRP A 312 0.74 21.06 -25.20
C TRP A 312 1.37 21.46 -26.54
N PRO A 313 1.92 20.51 -27.32
CA PRO A 313 2.33 20.79 -28.69
C PRO A 313 1.11 21.18 -29.53
N GLN A 314 1.34 21.95 -30.59
CA GLN A 314 0.29 22.28 -31.55
C GLN A 314 -0.23 20.99 -32.23
N PRO A 315 -1.51 20.95 -32.66
CA PRO A 315 -2.02 19.80 -33.40
C PRO A 315 -1.15 19.49 -34.62
N GLY A 316 -0.61 18.27 -34.69
CA GLY A 316 0.27 17.81 -35.77
C GLY A 316 1.76 18.16 -35.58
N GLU A 317 2.12 18.88 -34.52
CA GLU A 317 3.51 19.12 -34.16
C GLU A 317 4.16 17.83 -33.62
N SER A 318 5.27 17.44 -34.23
CA SER A 318 6.12 16.35 -33.80
C SER A 318 7.56 16.86 -33.64
N TRP A 319 8.26 16.33 -32.65
CA TRP A 319 9.66 16.66 -32.41
C TRP A 319 10.53 15.48 -32.80
N SER A 320 11.65 15.76 -33.47
CA SER A 320 12.72 14.78 -33.65
C SER A 320 13.45 14.54 -32.32
N TRP A 321 14.15 13.42 -32.20
CA TRP A 321 14.93 13.14 -31.00
C TRP A 321 16.02 14.17 -30.76
N GLU A 322 16.63 14.71 -31.82
CA GLU A 322 17.63 15.78 -31.72
C GLU A 322 17.05 17.06 -31.12
N GLN A 323 15.79 17.38 -31.44
CA GLN A 323 15.09 18.53 -30.84
C GLN A 323 14.84 18.31 -29.36
N VAL A 324 14.35 17.12 -28.98
CA VAL A 324 14.14 16.74 -27.57
C VAL A 324 15.45 16.80 -26.79
N VAL A 325 16.53 16.24 -27.33
CA VAL A 325 17.87 16.25 -26.71
C VAL A 325 18.36 17.68 -26.51
N THR A 326 18.17 18.55 -27.51
CA THR A 326 18.59 19.95 -27.42
C THR A 326 17.80 20.70 -26.35
N GLU A 327 16.49 20.48 -26.26
CA GLU A 327 15.67 21.07 -25.21
C GLU A 327 16.11 20.58 -23.82
N LEU A 328 16.31 19.28 -23.64
CA LEU A 328 16.75 18.69 -22.37
C LEU A 328 18.11 19.23 -21.92
N ALA A 329 19.08 19.37 -22.84
CA ALA A 329 20.41 19.87 -22.55
C ALA A 329 20.43 21.35 -22.14
N ASN A 330 19.42 22.13 -22.51
CA ASN A 330 19.28 23.53 -22.13
C ASN A 330 18.68 23.72 -20.73
N GLN A 331 18.18 22.66 -20.10
CA GLN A 331 17.61 22.70 -18.76
C GLN A 331 18.67 22.33 -17.72
N LYS A 332 18.67 23.02 -16.57
CA LYS A 332 19.57 22.68 -15.45
C LYS A 332 19.31 21.28 -14.89
N GLN A 333 18.06 20.85 -14.92
CA GLN A 333 17.61 19.54 -14.47
C GLN A 333 16.34 19.18 -15.26
N ALA A 334 16.30 17.98 -15.84
CA ALA A 334 15.15 17.52 -16.62
C ALA A 334 14.89 16.03 -16.40
N LEU A 335 13.61 15.65 -16.48
CA LEU A 335 13.16 14.27 -16.53
C LEU A 335 12.38 14.07 -17.84
N CYS A 336 12.88 13.22 -18.72
CA CYS A 336 12.17 12.83 -19.94
C CYS A 336 11.52 11.46 -19.75
N ILE A 337 10.19 11.39 -19.91
CA ILE A 337 9.43 10.14 -19.82
C ILE A 337 8.96 9.78 -21.23
N VAL A 338 9.36 8.61 -21.70
CA VAL A 338 8.95 8.05 -22.99
C VAL A 338 8.23 6.72 -22.80
N ASN A 339 7.42 6.36 -23.78
CA ASN A 339 6.57 5.17 -23.75
C ASN A 339 7.31 3.86 -24.07
N LEU A 340 8.36 3.91 -24.90
CA LEU A 340 9.10 2.73 -25.36
C LEU A 340 10.53 2.72 -24.83
N ARG A 341 11.00 1.54 -24.45
CA ARG A 341 12.39 1.32 -24.02
C ARG A 341 13.39 1.71 -25.11
N ALA A 342 13.07 1.43 -26.37
CA ALA A 342 13.91 1.82 -27.51
C ALA A 342 14.13 3.33 -27.57
N HIS A 343 13.07 4.12 -27.35
CA HIS A 343 13.16 5.58 -27.32
C HIS A 343 14.00 6.09 -26.15
N ALA A 344 13.91 5.44 -24.98
CA ALA A 344 14.71 5.82 -23.81
C ALA A 344 16.21 5.58 -24.07
N THR A 345 16.56 4.43 -24.65
CA THR A 345 17.94 4.11 -25.05
C THR A 345 18.46 5.07 -26.12
N GLU A 346 17.65 5.38 -27.14
CA GLU A 346 18.01 6.29 -28.22
C GLU A 346 18.30 7.70 -27.69
N LEU A 347 17.38 8.27 -26.90
CA LEU A 347 17.55 9.56 -26.23
C LEU A 347 18.79 9.59 -25.32
N PHE A 348 18.99 8.54 -24.52
CA PHE A 348 20.14 8.44 -23.64
C PHE A 348 21.46 8.47 -24.42
N THR A 349 21.53 7.73 -25.52
CA THR A 349 22.72 7.67 -26.39
C THR A 349 23.01 9.04 -27.01
N LEU A 350 21.98 9.72 -27.52
CA LEU A 350 22.11 11.05 -28.12
C LEU A 350 22.49 12.13 -27.09
N LEU A 351 21.95 12.06 -25.86
CA LEU A 351 22.30 12.97 -24.76
C LEU A 351 23.74 12.76 -24.28
N ARG A 352 24.15 11.51 -24.05
CA ARG A 352 25.54 11.14 -23.68
C ARG A 352 26.55 11.61 -24.72
N ALA A 353 26.20 11.62 -26.00
CA ALA A 353 27.06 12.12 -27.06
C ALA A 353 27.23 13.65 -27.05
N LYS A 354 26.29 14.40 -26.45
CA LYS A 354 26.29 15.87 -26.42
C LYS A 354 26.63 16.48 -25.05
N SER A 355 26.53 15.72 -23.96
CA SER A 355 26.71 16.18 -22.58
C SER A 355 27.49 15.16 -21.75
N SER A 356 28.39 15.63 -20.88
CA SER A 356 29.18 14.77 -20.00
C SER A 356 28.43 14.32 -18.73
N ASP A 357 28.80 13.12 -18.28
CA ASP A 357 28.60 12.34 -17.04
C ASP A 357 27.29 12.37 -16.22
N ASP A 358 26.48 13.43 -16.24
CA ASP A 358 25.27 13.54 -15.39
C ASP A 358 23.98 13.13 -16.11
N VAL A 359 24.07 12.18 -17.04
CA VAL A 359 22.91 11.61 -17.74
C VAL A 359 22.65 10.21 -17.20
N PHE A 360 21.45 10.01 -16.67
CA PHE A 360 20.96 8.74 -16.15
C PHE A 360 19.87 8.18 -17.06
N HIS A 361 19.92 6.87 -17.28
CA HIS A 361 18.87 6.11 -17.94
C HIS A 361 18.17 5.26 -16.88
N LEU A 362 16.84 5.24 -16.89
CA LEU A 362 16.05 4.37 -16.04
C LEU A 362 15.10 3.57 -16.92
N SER A 363 15.29 2.25 -16.96
CA SER A 363 14.38 1.34 -17.65
C SER A 363 14.30 0.01 -16.90
N THR A 364 13.22 -0.73 -17.12
CA THR A 364 13.03 -2.05 -16.50
C THR A 364 14.01 -3.12 -16.99
N ASN A 365 14.96 -2.80 -17.89
CA ASN A 365 16.06 -3.69 -18.28
C ASN A 365 17.30 -3.50 -17.39
N MET A 366 17.31 -2.50 -16.51
CA MET A 366 18.41 -2.20 -15.62
C MET A 366 18.17 -2.91 -14.29
N CYS A 367 19.22 -3.49 -13.71
CA CYS A 367 19.14 -4.04 -12.36
C CYS A 367 19.28 -2.91 -11.33
N PRO A 368 18.85 -3.11 -10.07
CA PRO A 368 18.91 -2.07 -9.03
C PRO A 368 20.30 -1.46 -8.76
N ALA A 369 21.38 -2.14 -9.18
CA ALA A 369 22.76 -1.69 -9.00
C ALA A 369 23.28 -0.73 -10.10
N HIS A 370 22.54 -0.54 -11.20
CA HIS A 370 22.85 0.45 -12.24
C HIS A 370 22.14 1.77 -11.95
#